data_AF-A0A2E1RBZ2-F1
#
_entry.id   AF-A0A2E1RBZ2-F1
#
_cell.length_a   1.000
_cell.length_b   1.000
_cell.length_c   1.000
_cell.angle_alpha   90.00
_cell.angle_beta   90.00
_cell.angle_gamma   90.00
#
_symmetry.space_group_name_H-M   'P 1'
#
loop_
_entity.id
_entity.type
_entity.pdbx_description
1 polymer ?
#
loop_
_entity_poly.entity_id
_entity_poly.type
_entity_poly.pdbx_seq_one_letter_code
_entity_poly.pdbx_strand_id
1 'polypeptide(L)'
;MRAASKLLLLFYKFMAKKTKPKKSGMLKRRQQKRQKKMLRRRLAMPKRVPQQPASTEQLEQLLSTLPTLAFEPELTDLNMNKSEFKALLDSDTREVDIFMKLLTEDFIADLSQRLAQLEETNPEKSIKSVLSKATRHQIENSDKISYLSNPLLIAIFLKTHASIEGLKLDLGSMPKAMEEFDQRNHKFIQEITDKIEDSGKQELVTNTEEELFADEDKEERIPAIEDSVYKKFIKLVSTEKQEKVEEDLDVFLVDFQPPPIAEWDMRLVKRFLSKWFIENANPLEEDIESMRESLLTLFQFLAEEKLLPETLLDPAKKYLQNE
;
A
#
# COMPACT_ATOMS: atom_id res chain seq x y z
N MET A 1 55.95 17.27 6.45
CA MET A 1 54.77 16.84 5.67
C MET A 1 53.95 15.86 6.50
N ARG A 2 52.72 16.21 6.92
CA ARG A 2 51.62 15.31 7.31
C ARG A 2 50.48 16.16 7.89
N ALA A 3 49.72 16.79 6.99
CA ALA A 3 48.53 17.57 7.32
C ALA A 3 47.38 17.23 6.35
N ALA A 4 47.10 15.94 6.14
CA ALA A 4 46.07 15.51 5.20
C ALA A 4 45.26 14.27 5.64
N SER A 5 45.12 14.01 6.96
CA SER A 5 44.46 12.76 7.40
C SER A 5 43.29 12.93 8.39
N LYS A 6 42.81 14.15 8.66
CA LYS A 6 41.62 14.36 9.51
C LYS A 6 40.37 14.82 8.75
N LEU A 7 40.52 15.44 7.57
CA LEU A 7 39.36 15.83 6.74
C LEU A 7 38.72 14.62 6.02
N LEU A 8 39.52 13.63 5.65
CA LEU A 8 39.06 12.39 4.98
C LEU A 8 38.32 11.44 5.94
N LEU A 9 38.64 11.51 7.24
CA LEU A 9 38.00 10.71 8.29
C LEU A 9 36.63 11.27 8.73
N LEU A 10 36.37 12.55 8.51
CA LEU A 10 35.06 13.18 8.76
C LEU A 10 34.09 12.97 7.59
N PHE A 11 34.58 12.87 6.35
CA PHE A 11 33.75 12.56 5.18
C PHE A 11 33.22 11.11 5.19
N TYR A 12 34.02 10.16 5.67
CA TYR A 12 33.59 8.76 5.78
C TYR A 12 32.55 8.51 6.90
N LYS A 13 32.46 9.42 7.88
CA LYS A 13 31.52 9.28 9.01
C LYS A 13 30.09 9.74 8.67
N PHE A 14 29.89 10.43 7.55
CA PHE A 14 28.58 10.99 7.16
C PHE A 14 27.84 10.19 6.06
N MET A 15 28.43 9.10 5.55
CA MET A 15 27.84 8.24 4.51
C MET A 15 27.61 6.79 4.97
N ALA A 16 27.48 6.56 6.28
CA ALA A 16 27.09 5.25 6.84
C ALA A 16 25.59 5.24 7.17
N LYS A 17 24.73 5.51 6.16
CA LYS A 17 23.30 5.16 6.27
C LYS A 17 23.20 3.65 6.12
N LYS A 18 23.05 2.96 7.26
CA LYS A 18 22.83 1.51 7.36
C LYS A 18 21.58 1.12 6.55
N THR A 19 21.76 0.53 5.37
CA THR A 19 20.67 -0.09 4.64
C THR A 19 20.46 -1.52 5.14
N LYS A 20 19.26 -1.82 5.65
CA LYS A 20 18.78 -3.16 5.98
C LYS A 20 18.98 -4.11 4.77
N PRO A 21 19.18 -5.43 4.96
CA PRO A 21 19.20 -6.36 3.84
C PRO A 21 17.86 -6.28 3.12
N LYS A 22 17.89 -5.88 1.85
CA LYS A 22 16.71 -5.88 1.00
C LYS A 22 16.28 -7.32 0.83
N LYS A 23 15.21 -7.74 1.52
CA LYS A 23 14.54 -9.05 1.36
C LYS A 23 13.84 -9.15 -0.01
N SER A 24 14.57 -8.82 -1.08
CA SER A 24 14.03 -8.62 -2.43
C SER A 24 13.39 -9.91 -2.96
N GLY A 25 14.10 -11.04 -2.86
CA GLY A 25 13.62 -12.35 -3.31
C GLY A 25 12.39 -12.81 -2.52
N MET A 26 12.46 -12.77 -1.18
CA MET A 26 11.32 -13.12 -0.33
C MET A 26 10.09 -12.21 -0.52
N LEU A 27 10.29 -10.90 -0.73
CA LEU A 27 9.19 -9.95 -0.96
C LEU A 27 8.50 -10.22 -2.31
N LYS A 28 9.26 -10.46 -3.37
CA LYS A 28 8.74 -10.83 -4.70
C LYS A 28 7.96 -12.15 -4.63
N ARG A 29 8.51 -13.19 -3.99
CA ARG A 29 7.84 -14.48 -3.81
C ARG A 29 6.55 -14.36 -3.00
N ARG A 30 6.54 -13.52 -1.96
CA ARG A 30 5.33 -13.24 -1.16
C ARG A 30 4.26 -12.50 -1.98
N GLN A 31 4.66 -11.58 -2.85
CA GLN A 31 3.76 -10.88 -3.77
C GLN A 31 3.19 -11.82 -4.84
N GLN A 32 4.03 -12.64 -5.48
CA GLN A 32 3.58 -13.65 -6.45
C GLN A 32 2.67 -14.70 -5.79
N LYS A 33 2.98 -15.18 -4.57
CA LYS A 33 2.11 -16.09 -3.82
C LYS A 33 0.75 -15.47 -3.53
N ARG A 34 0.71 -14.17 -3.18
CA ARG A 34 -0.55 -13.42 -3.04
C ARG A 34 -1.31 -13.35 -4.37
N GLN A 35 -0.63 -13.06 -5.49
CA GLN A 35 -1.24 -13.01 -6.83
C GLN A 35 -1.74 -14.38 -7.32
N LYS A 36 -0.93 -15.44 -7.22
CA LYS A 36 -1.28 -16.81 -7.62
C LYS A 36 -2.39 -17.40 -6.76
N LYS A 37 -2.42 -17.11 -5.45
CA LYS A 37 -3.54 -17.46 -4.56
C LYS A 37 -4.80 -16.67 -4.90
N MET A 38 -4.68 -15.39 -5.26
CA MET A 38 -5.81 -14.58 -5.75
C MET A 38 -6.37 -15.14 -7.07
N LEU A 39 -5.51 -15.51 -8.03
CA LEU A 39 -5.89 -16.12 -9.30
C LEU A 39 -6.54 -17.49 -9.11
N ARG A 40 -5.97 -18.37 -8.28
CA ARG A 40 -6.58 -19.66 -7.92
C ARG A 40 -7.93 -19.49 -7.23
N ARG A 41 -8.09 -18.48 -6.35
CA ARG A 41 -9.39 -18.13 -5.75
C ARG A 41 -10.38 -17.61 -6.80
N ARG A 42 -9.94 -16.81 -7.78
CA ARG A 42 -10.79 -16.35 -8.90
C ARG A 42 -11.24 -17.50 -9.80
N LEU A 43 -10.39 -18.51 -10.02
CA LEU A 43 -10.69 -19.68 -10.85
C LEU A 43 -11.53 -20.74 -10.13
N ALA A 44 -11.33 -20.91 -8.82
CA ALA A 44 -12.03 -21.91 -8.00
C ALA A 44 -13.36 -21.41 -7.39
N MET A 45 -13.66 -20.12 -7.48
CA MET A 45 -15.00 -19.64 -7.17
C MET A 45 -15.95 -20.00 -8.32
N PRO A 46 -17.14 -20.57 -8.05
CA PRO A 46 -18.18 -20.64 -9.08
C PRO A 46 -18.40 -19.21 -9.58
N LYS A 47 -18.43 -19.01 -10.91
CA LYS A 47 -18.69 -17.71 -11.53
C LYS A 47 -20.00 -17.17 -10.98
N ARG A 48 -19.93 -16.39 -9.90
CA ARG A 48 -20.95 -15.40 -9.59
C ARG A 48 -20.95 -14.52 -10.82
N VAL A 49 -22.12 -14.36 -11.44
CA VAL A 49 -22.34 -13.31 -12.43
C VAL A 49 -21.68 -12.07 -11.84
N PRO A 50 -20.62 -11.52 -12.46
CA PRO A 50 -20.02 -10.32 -11.93
C PRO A 50 -21.17 -9.31 -11.89
N GLN A 51 -21.50 -8.81 -10.69
CA GLN A 51 -22.14 -7.51 -10.65
C GLN A 51 -21.21 -6.63 -11.46
N GLN A 52 -21.74 -6.13 -12.58
CA GLN A 52 -21.01 -5.24 -13.45
C GLN A 52 -20.33 -4.21 -12.53
N PRO A 53 -19.01 -3.94 -12.69
CA PRO A 53 -18.48 -2.73 -12.09
C PRO A 53 -19.43 -1.63 -12.54
N ALA A 54 -20.01 -0.92 -11.58
CA ALA A 54 -20.91 0.17 -11.90
C ALA A 54 -20.19 1.02 -12.96
N SER A 55 -20.83 1.27 -14.11
CA SER A 55 -20.19 2.03 -15.18
C SER A 55 -19.66 3.33 -14.57
N THR A 56 -18.57 3.89 -15.10
CA THR A 56 -18.07 5.20 -14.65
C THR A 56 -19.20 6.23 -14.60
N GLU A 57 -20.14 6.14 -15.54
CA GLU A 57 -21.39 6.91 -15.56
C GLU A 57 -22.30 6.66 -14.33
N GLN A 58 -22.45 5.42 -13.85
CA GLN A 58 -23.19 5.13 -12.62
C GLN A 58 -22.49 5.68 -11.39
N LEU A 59 -21.15 5.66 -11.34
CA LEU A 59 -20.40 6.28 -10.25
C LEU A 59 -20.54 7.81 -10.27
N GLU A 60 -20.44 8.44 -11.44
CA GLU A 60 -20.68 9.87 -11.60
C GLU A 60 -22.10 10.26 -11.20
N GLN A 61 -23.10 9.46 -11.60
CA GLN A 61 -24.48 9.63 -11.16
C GLN A 61 -24.63 9.51 -9.64
N LEU A 62 -23.98 8.52 -9.02
CA LEU A 62 -23.98 8.35 -7.57
C LEU A 62 -23.30 9.52 -6.85
N LEU A 63 -22.15 9.99 -7.34
CA LEU A 63 -21.46 11.15 -6.77
C LEU A 63 -22.27 12.44 -6.92
N SER A 64 -22.94 12.63 -8.06
CA SER A 64 -23.83 13.78 -8.29
C SER A 64 -25.10 13.75 -7.42
N THR A 65 -25.49 12.57 -6.92
CA THR A 65 -26.68 12.41 -6.08
C THR A 65 -26.36 12.44 -4.58
N LEU A 66 -25.09 12.42 -4.17
CA LEU A 66 -24.68 12.57 -2.76
C LEU A 66 -25.22 13.84 -2.08
N PRO A 67 -25.12 15.04 -2.70
CA PRO A 67 -25.62 16.27 -2.10
C PRO A 67 -27.13 16.25 -1.81
N THR A 68 -27.89 15.46 -2.57
CA THR A 68 -29.35 15.38 -2.41
C THR A 68 -29.75 14.73 -1.08
N LEU A 69 -28.85 13.94 -0.46
CA LEU A 69 -29.09 13.37 0.88
C LEU A 69 -29.28 14.44 1.96
N ALA A 70 -28.74 15.65 1.79
CA ALA A 70 -28.93 16.75 2.75
C ALA A 70 -30.40 17.21 2.91
N PHE A 71 -31.27 16.77 1.99
CA PHE A 71 -32.69 17.09 1.94
C PHE A 71 -33.59 15.91 2.34
N GLU A 72 -33.00 14.76 2.69
CA GLU A 72 -33.76 13.62 3.22
C GLU A 72 -34.32 13.96 4.61
N PRO A 73 -35.55 13.52 4.94
CA PRO A 73 -36.24 13.92 6.16
C PRO A 73 -35.49 13.58 7.45
N GLU A 74 -34.60 12.58 7.42
CA GLU A 74 -33.74 12.20 8.54
C GLU A 74 -32.59 13.19 8.76
N LEU A 75 -32.19 13.91 7.69
CA LEU A 75 -31.09 14.88 7.65
C LEU A 75 -31.59 16.33 7.47
N THR A 76 -32.89 16.56 7.28
CA THR A 76 -33.44 17.91 7.06
C THR A 76 -33.16 18.85 8.24
N ASP A 77 -33.20 18.31 9.45
CA ASP A 77 -33.02 19.09 10.68
C ASP A 77 -31.56 19.23 11.09
N LEU A 78 -30.68 18.42 10.48
CA LEU A 78 -29.25 18.46 10.73
C LEU A 78 -28.66 19.74 10.12
N ASN A 79 -28.15 20.61 10.98
CA ASN A 79 -27.48 21.84 10.62
C ASN A 79 -26.23 22.01 11.48
N MET A 80 -25.22 22.69 10.95
CA MET A 80 -24.07 23.08 11.75
C MET A 80 -24.46 24.15 12.78
N ASN A 81 -23.62 24.38 13.79
CA ASN A 81 -23.89 25.31 14.87
C ASN A 81 -24.08 26.75 14.34
N LYS A 82 -25.34 27.22 14.25
CA LYS A 82 -25.70 28.50 13.61
C LYS A 82 -25.13 29.73 14.33
N SER A 83 -25.05 29.70 15.66
CA SER A 83 -24.54 30.83 16.43
C SER A 83 -23.03 31.00 16.24
N GLU A 84 -22.30 29.89 16.26
CA GLU A 84 -20.86 29.84 16.01
C GLU A 84 -20.55 30.18 14.54
N PHE A 85 -21.34 29.66 13.60
CA PHE A 85 -21.18 29.99 12.18
C PHE A 85 -21.38 31.49 11.94
N LYS A 86 -22.42 32.11 12.51
CA LYS A 86 -22.62 33.56 12.37
C LYS A 86 -21.45 34.37 12.94
N ALA A 87 -20.94 33.98 14.12
CA ALA A 87 -19.78 34.63 14.71
C ALA A 87 -18.50 34.48 13.86
N LEU A 88 -18.33 33.33 13.19
CA LEU A 88 -17.22 33.07 12.30
C LEU A 88 -17.35 33.84 10.96
N LEU A 89 -18.57 34.00 10.43
CA LEU A 89 -18.84 34.85 9.24
C LEU A 89 -18.55 36.33 9.50
N ASP A 90 -18.85 36.80 10.71
CA ASP A 90 -18.56 38.19 11.12
C ASP A 90 -17.05 38.42 11.36
N SER A 91 -16.26 37.34 11.44
CA SER A 91 -14.80 37.40 11.49
C SER A 91 -14.22 37.26 10.07
N ASP A 92 -13.09 37.89 9.78
CA ASP A 92 -12.40 37.83 8.47
C ASP A 92 -11.72 36.45 8.22
N THR A 93 -12.37 35.38 8.67
CA THR A 93 -11.95 34.00 8.47
C THR A 93 -12.45 33.47 7.13
N ARG A 94 -11.65 32.64 6.48
CA ARG A 94 -11.98 32.10 5.15
C ARG A 94 -13.11 31.08 5.26
N GLU A 95 -14.01 31.06 4.27
CA GLU A 95 -15.17 30.16 4.22
C GLU A 95 -14.80 28.68 4.47
N VAL A 96 -13.66 28.23 3.95
CA VAL A 96 -13.18 26.86 4.14
C VAL A 96 -12.70 26.58 5.57
N ASP A 97 -12.07 27.56 6.23
CA ASP A 97 -11.66 27.43 7.62
C ASP A 97 -12.88 27.42 8.55
N ILE A 98 -13.93 28.18 8.20
CA ILE A 98 -15.23 28.15 8.87
C ILE A 98 -15.85 26.76 8.73
N PHE A 99 -15.88 26.20 7.52
CA PHE A 99 -16.36 24.85 7.27
C PHE A 99 -15.65 23.82 8.15
N MET A 100 -14.32 23.82 8.16
CA MET A 100 -13.54 22.86 8.94
C MET A 100 -13.74 23.02 10.46
N LYS A 101 -13.89 24.24 10.97
CA LYS A 101 -14.16 24.50 12.40
C LYS A 101 -15.54 24.03 12.84
N LEU A 102 -16.54 24.12 11.97
CA LEU A 102 -17.91 23.72 12.28
C LEU A 102 -18.11 22.20 12.25
N LEU A 103 -17.16 21.45 11.68
CA LEU A 103 -17.12 19.98 11.74
C LEU A 103 -16.61 19.49 13.10
N THR A 104 -17.38 19.80 14.14
CA THR A 104 -17.11 19.32 15.51
C THR A 104 -17.31 17.81 15.61
N GLU A 105 -16.64 17.17 16.58
CA GLU A 105 -16.79 15.74 16.84
C GLU A 105 -18.26 15.36 17.12
N ASP A 106 -18.99 16.21 17.85
CA ASP A 106 -20.41 16.02 18.14
C ASP A 106 -21.28 16.03 16.87
N PHE A 107 -21.02 16.98 15.95
CA PHE A 107 -21.72 17.05 14.67
C PHE A 107 -21.44 15.82 13.81
N ILE A 108 -20.17 15.40 13.73
CA ILE A 108 -19.76 14.22 12.97
C ILE A 108 -20.38 12.95 13.54
N ALA A 109 -20.48 12.83 14.87
CA ALA A 109 -21.13 11.71 15.54
C ALA A 109 -22.64 11.65 15.24
N ASP A 110 -23.36 12.78 15.33
CA ASP A 110 -24.80 12.85 15.00
C ASP A 110 -25.05 12.53 13.52
N LEU A 111 -24.23 13.07 12.62
CA LEU A 111 -24.30 12.74 11.19
C LEU A 111 -24.08 11.24 10.94
N SER A 112 -23.04 10.65 11.54
CA SER A 112 -22.72 9.23 11.39
C SER A 112 -23.86 8.33 11.89
N GLN A 113 -24.47 8.68 13.02
CA GLN A 113 -25.62 7.97 13.58
C GLN A 113 -26.83 8.02 12.64
N ARG A 114 -27.16 9.19 12.09
CA ARG A 114 -28.28 9.35 11.14
C ARG A 114 -28.04 8.62 9.82
N LEU A 115 -26.81 8.64 9.32
CA LEU A 115 -26.43 7.87 8.13
C LEU A 115 -26.52 6.35 8.37
N ALA A 116 -26.20 5.88 9.58
CA ALA A 116 -26.39 4.47 9.94
C ALA A 116 -27.88 4.08 9.96
N GLN A 117 -28.75 4.95 10.50
CA GLN A 117 -30.21 4.74 10.46
C GLN A 117 -30.75 4.72 9.02
N LEU A 118 -30.25 5.61 8.15
CA LEU A 118 -30.58 5.61 6.72
C LEU A 118 -30.12 4.33 6.02
N GLU A 119 -28.94 3.79 6.39
CA GLU A 119 -28.42 2.53 5.87
C GLU A 119 -29.31 1.34 6.28
N GLU A 120 -29.74 1.26 7.54
CA GLU A 120 -30.57 0.17 8.06
C GLU A 120 -32.02 0.21 7.57
N THR A 121 -32.58 1.41 7.38
CA THR A 121 -33.99 1.58 6.98
C THR A 121 -34.22 1.29 5.50
N ASN A 122 -33.18 1.35 4.68
CA ASN A 122 -33.27 1.17 3.24
C ASN A 122 -32.63 -0.17 2.79
N PRO A 123 -33.10 -0.79 1.69
CA PRO A 123 -32.50 -2.03 1.22
C PRO A 123 -31.04 -1.79 0.79
N GLU A 124 -30.17 -2.80 0.98
CA GLU A 124 -28.70 -2.70 0.75
C GLU A 124 -28.30 -2.21 -0.66
N LYS A 125 -29.19 -2.37 -1.65
CA LYS A 125 -28.96 -1.95 -3.05
C LYS A 125 -29.58 -0.59 -3.39
N SER A 126 -30.26 0.05 -2.44
CA SER A 126 -30.80 1.39 -2.65
C SER A 126 -29.67 2.41 -2.76
N ILE A 127 -29.88 3.43 -3.59
CA ILE A 127 -28.95 4.56 -3.72
C ILE A 127 -28.67 5.16 -2.33
N LYS A 128 -29.71 5.35 -1.50
CA LYS A 128 -29.58 5.91 -0.15
C LYS A 128 -28.67 5.10 0.76
N SER A 129 -28.81 3.76 0.79
CA SER A 129 -27.96 2.88 1.60
C SER A 129 -26.51 2.92 1.11
N VAL A 130 -26.30 2.85 -0.21
CA VAL A 130 -24.96 2.90 -0.82
C VAL A 130 -24.26 4.23 -0.54
N LEU A 131 -24.95 5.35 -0.73
CA LEU A 131 -24.42 6.69 -0.52
C LEU A 131 -24.16 6.98 0.96
N SER A 132 -25.04 6.54 1.86
CA SER A 132 -24.85 6.67 3.31
C SER A 132 -23.63 5.90 3.78
N LYS A 133 -23.46 4.66 3.31
CA LYS A 133 -22.30 3.81 3.59
C LYS A 133 -21.00 4.41 3.04
N ALA A 134 -21.02 4.94 1.82
CA ALA A 134 -19.86 5.61 1.24
C ALA A 134 -19.44 6.85 2.05
N THR A 135 -20.42 7.65 2.47
CA THR A 135 -20.17 8.86 3.27
C THR A 135 -19.61 8.51 4.64
N ARG A 136 -20.16 7.49 5.32
CA ARG A 136 -19.63 7.00 6.61
C ARG A 136 -18.19 6.52 6.48
N HIS A 137 -17.87 5.77 5.43
CA HIS A 137 -16.50 5.33 5.17
C HIS A 137 -15.54 6.51 4.93
N GLN A 138 -15.98 7.58 4.26
CA GLN A 138 -15.17 8.80 4.09
C GLN A 138 -14.92 9.51 5.42
N ILE A 139 -15.93 9.61 6.28
CA ILE A 139 -15.82 10.21 7.62
C ILE A 139 -14.87 9.41 8.52
N GLU A 140 -14.95 8.08 8.49
CA GLU A 140 -14.08 7.17 9.26
C GLU A 140 -12.62 7.21 8.79
N ASN A 141 -12.37 7.58 7.53
CA ASN A 141 -11.02 7.71 6.96
C ASN A 141 -10.63 9.18 6.74
N SER A 142 -11.16 10.10 7.56
CA SER A 142 -10.92 11.54 7.43
C SER A 142 -9.45 11.95 7.60
N ASP A 143 -8.65 11.13 8.28
CA ASP A 143 -7.19 11.27 8.36
C ASP A 143 -6.50 11.22 6.98
N LYS A 144 -7.13 10.55 6.01
CA LYS A 144 -6.62 10.35 4.65
C LYS A 144 -7.43 11.09 3.59
N ILE A 145 -8.71 11.33 3.86
CA ILE A 145 -9.67 11.94 2.93
C ILE A 145 -10.19 13.21 3.57
N SER A 146 -9.82 14.38 3.04
CA SER A 146 -10.28 15.66 3.57
C SER A 146 -11.81 15.74 3.55
N TYR A 147 -12.42 16.32 4.60
CA TYR A 147 -13.86 16.58 4.62
C TYR A 147 -14.35 17.45 3.45
N LEU A 148 -13.46 18.22 2.83
CA LEU A 148 -13.74 19.02 1.63
C LEU A 148 -14.01 18.18 0.39
N SER A 149 -13.61 16.90 0.37
CA SER A 149 -13.95 16.01 -0.72
C SER A 149 -15.32 15.33 -0.54
N ASN A 150 -16.09 15.69 0.49
CA ASN A 150 -17.39 15.12 0.78
C ASN A 150 -18.52 16.09 0.36
N PRO A 151 -19.22 15.81 -0.76
CA PRO A 151 -20.28 16.67 -1.27
C PRO A 151 -21.47 16.84 -0.30
N LEU A 152 -21.74 15.86 0.56
CA LEU A 152 -22.82 15.93 1.54
C LEU A 152 -22.51 16.94 2.65
N LEU A 153 -21.27 16.94 3.15
CA LEU A 153 -20.85 17.90 4.18
C LEU A 153 -20.92 19.33 3.66
N ILE A 154 -20.47 19.56 2.41
CA ILE A 154 -20.58 20.85 1.73
C ILE A 154 -22.05 21.25 1.58
N ALA A 155 -22.93 20.32 1.19
CA ALA A 155 -24.35 20.60 1.07
C ALA A 155 -25.00 21.02 2.41
N ILE A 156 -24.67 20.34 3.52
CA ILE A 156 -25.16 20.71 4.85
C ILE A 156 -24.62 22.08 5.29
N PHE A 157 -23.35 22.37 4.99
CA PHE A 157 -22.75 23.68 5.24
C PHE A 157 -23.48 24.80 4.49
N LEU A 158 -23.66 24.67 3.18
CA LEU A 158 -24.33 25.66 2.33
C LEU A 158 -25.80 25.86 2.73
N LYS A 159 -26.49 24.78 3.12
CA LYS A 159 -27.84 24.85 3.66
C LYS A 159 -27.89 25.61 4.99
N THR A 160 -26.91 25.39 5.86
CA THR A 160 -26.78 26.12 7.12
C THR A 160 -26.48 27.60 6.87
N HIS A 161 -25.60 27.91 5.92
CA HIS A 161 -25.26 29.27 5.50
C HIS A 161 -26.50 30.02 4.99
N ALA A 162 -27.22 29.44 4.03
CA ALA A 162 -28.45 30.02 3.49
C ALA A 162 -29.48 30.28 4.61
N SER A 163 -29.64 29.34 5.54
CA SER A 163 -30.53 29.51 6.69
C SER A 163 -30.15 30.69 7.60
N ILE A 164 -28.87 31.05 7.69
CA ILE A 164 -28.41 32.20 8.49
C ILE A 164 -28.71 33.51 7.76
N GLU A 165 -28.58 33.51 6.43
CA GLU A 165 -28.94 34.65 5.57
C GLU A 165 -30.46 34.83 5.39
N GLY A 166 -31.27 33.94 5.98
CA GLY A 166 -32.72 33.95 5.86
C GLY A 166 -33.24 33.40 4.53
N LEU A 167 -32.36 32.77 3.75
CA LEU A 167 -32.69 32.12 2.48
C LEU A 167 -32.94 30.63 2.70
N LYS A 168 -33.87 30.06 1.94
CA LYS A 168 -34.05 28.61 1.89
C LYS A 168 -33.37 28.08 0.64
N LEU A 169 -32.32 27.28 0.84
CA LEU A 169 -31.72 26.54 -0.25
C LEU A 169 -32.64 25.37 -0.59
N ASP A 170 -33.11 25.29 -1.83
CA ASP A 170 -33.95 24.22 -2.32
C ASP A 170 -33.11 23.20 -3.10
N LEU A 171 -33.62 21.97 -3.25
CA LEU A 171 -32.92 20.89 -3.96
C LEU A 171 -32.47 21.30 -5.38
N GLY A 172 -33.27 22.12 -6.07
CA GLY A 172 -32.96 22.61 -7.42
C GLY A 172 -31.86 23.67 -7.48
N SER A 173 -31.61 24.41 -6.40
CA SER A 173 -30.55 25.43 -6.35
C SER A 173 -29.23 24.90 -5.77
N MET A 174 -29.23 23.71 -5.17
CA MET A 174 -28.06 23.06 -4.59
C MET A 174 -26.90 22.87 -5.59
N PRO A 175 -27.10 22.35 -6.83
CA PRO A 175 -25.99 22.14 -7.76
C PRO A 175 -25.26 23.43 -8.10
N LYS A 176 -26.00 24.52 -8.30
CA LYS A 176 -25.43 25.84 -8.59
C LYS A 176 -24.66 26.40 -7.39
N ALA A 177 -25.20 26.25 -6.18
CA ALA A 177 -24.53 26.70 -4.96
C ALA A 177 -23.21 25.95 -4.70
N MET A 178 -23.16 24.65 -5.03
CA MET A 178 -21.92 23.87 -4.97
C MET A 178 -20.90 24.34 -6.00
N GLU A 179 -21.32 24.58 -7.24
CA GLU A 179 -20.43 25.08 -8.28
C GLU A 179 -19.83 26.45 -7.90
N GLU A 180 -20.65 27.35 -7.34
CA GLU A 180 -20.18 28.65 -6.84
C GLU A 180 -19.23 28.52 -5.63
N PHE A 181 -19.45 27.55 -4.74
CA PHE A 181 -18.53 27.23 -3.65
C PHE A 181 -17.19 26.72 -4.19
N ASP A 182 -17.22 25.77 -5.12
CA ASP A 182 -16.04 25.19 -5.73
C ASP A 182 -15.23 26.25 -6.50
N GLN A 183 -15.89 27.14 -7.24
CA GLN A 183 -15.22 28.23 -7.96
C GLN A 183 -14.55 29.23 -7.00
N ARG A 184 -15.23 29.63 -5.91
CA ARG A 184 -14.68 30.56 -4.92
C ARG A 184 -13.49 29.95 -4.15
N ASN A 185 -13.55 28.65 -3.87
CA ASN A 185 -12.57 27.95 -3.05
C ASN A 185 -11.55 27.12 -3.87
N HIS A 186 -11.61 27.18 -5.20
CA HIS A 186 -10.84 26.35 -6.13
C HIS A 186 -9.34 26.31 -5.82
N LYS A 187 -8.72 27.49 -5.63
CA LYS A 187 -7.29 27.61 -5.34
C LYS A 187 -6.90 26.90 -4.05
N PHE A 188 -7.75 26.97 -3.03
CA PHE A 188 -7.49 26.37 -1.74
C PHE A 188 -7.69 24.84 -1.77
N ILE A 189 -8.74 24.38 -2.45
CA ILE A 189 -8.98 22.94 -2.68
C ILE A 189 -7.81 22.33 -3.46
N GLN A 190 -7.30 23.02 -4.48
CA GLN A 190 -6.09 22.60 -5.20
C GLN A 190 -4.87 22.52 -4.28
N GLU A 191 -4.59 23.58 -3.50
CA GLU A 191 -3.46 23.58 -2.57
C GLU A 191 -3.51 22.45 -1.53
N ILE A 192 -4.70 22.07 -1.07
CA ILE A 192 -4.88 20.91 -0.17
C ILE A 192 -4.71 19.60 -0.92
N THR A 193 -5.27 19.47 -2.12
CA THR A 193 -5.16 18.25 -2.93
C THR A 193 -3.70 17.98 -3.29
N ASP A 194 -2.95 19.00 -3.69
CA ASP A 194 -1.52 18.91 -3.99
C ASP A 194 -0.71 18.50 -2.75
N LYS A 195 -1.02 19.06 -1.58
CA LYS A 195 -0.39 18.65 -0.30
C LYS A 195 -0.70 17.21 0.07
N ILE A 196 -1.92 16.72 -0.21
CA ILE A 196 -2.32 15.33 0.02
C ILE A 196 -1.66 14.38 -0.98
N GLU A 197 -1.47 14.79 -2.25
CA GLU A 197 -0.72 14.00 -3.21
C GLU A 197 0.77 13.92 -2.84
N ASP A 198 1.35 15.00 -2.35
CA ASP A 198 2.75 15.02 -1.91
C ASP A 198 2.94 14.28 -0.58
N SER A 199 1.95 14.34 0.34
CA SER A 199 1.96 13.52 1.55
C SER A 199 1.69 12.05 1.26
N GLY A 200 0.85 11.71 0.27
CA GLY A 200 0.62 10.34 -0.20
C GLY A 200 1.83 9.75 -0.90
N LYS A 201 2.59 10.57 -1.64
CA LYS A 201 3.92 10.20 -2.17
C LYS A 201 4.95 10.04 -1.04
N GLN A 202 4.84 10.78 0.06
CA GLN A 202 5.69 10.61 1.24
C GLN A 202 5.27 9.42 2.12
N GLU A 203 3.97 9.13 2.30
CA GLU A 203 3.45 7.97 3.05
C GLU A 203 3.69 6.64 2.32
N LEU A 204 3.67 6.65 0.97
CA LEU A 204 4.16 5.52 0.18
C LEU A 204 5.66 5.29 0.35
N VAL A 205 6.41 6.30 0.82
CA VAL A 205 7.84 6.20 1.11
C VAL A 205 8.11 5.90 2.59
N THR A 206 7.20 6.21 3.52
CA THR A 206 7.43 6.03 4.98
C THR A 206 6.70 4.84 5.61
N ASN A 207 5.61 4.32 5.03
CA ASN A 207 4.90 3.15 5.59
C ASN A 207 5.48 1.79 5.15
N THR A 208 6.67 1.80 4.54
CA THR A 208 7.51 0.61 4.45
C THR A 208 8.77 0.83 5.27
N GLU A 209 8.88 0.07 6.35
CA GLU A 209 10.13 -0.33 7.00
C GLU A 209 10.68 0.52 8.14
N GLU A 210 9.90 0.95 9.14
CA GLU A 210 10.56 1.42 10.36
C GLU A 210 9.76 1.23 11.65
N GLU A 211 9.24 0.02 11.89
CA GLU A 211 9.01 -0.39 13.28
C GLU A 211 9.22 -1.90 13.46
N LEU A 212 9.96 -2.23 14.52
CA LEU A 212 10.38 -3.55 14.98
C LEU A 212 11.55 -4.16 14.19
N PHE A 213 12.75 -4.17 14.78
CA PHE A 213 13.37 -5.35 15.40
C PHE A 213 14.78 -4.98 15.89
N ALA A 214 15.09 -5.42 17.11
CA ALA A 214 16.31 -5.13 17.85
C ALA A 214 17.58 -5.58 17.13
N ASP A 215 18.66 -4.84 17.39
CA ASP A 215 20.02 -5.09 16.91
C ASP A 215 20.52 -6.48 17.34
N GLU A 216 20.78 -7.36 16.36
CA GLU A 216 21.73 -8.47 16.51
C GLU A 216 22.84 -8.29 15.48
N ASP A 217 24.08 -8.34 15.98
CA ASP A 217 25.34 -8.05 15.30
C ASP A 217 25.49 -8.75 13.94
N LYS A 218 25.88 -8.01 12.91
CA LYS A 218 26.22 -8.57 11.59
C LYS A 218 27.66 -8.24 11.23
N GLU A 219 28.48 -9.29 11.16
CA GLU A 219 29.77 -9.28 10.49
C GLU A 219 29.56 -9.04 8.98
N GLU A 220 30.27 -8.08 8.39
CA GLU A 220 30.32 -7.89 6.93
C GLU A 220 30.95 -9.13 6.27
N ARG A 221 30.14 -10.01 5.67
CA ARG A 221 30.64 -11.18 4.94
C ARG A 221 30.68 -10.92 3.43
N ILE A 222 31.74 -11.43 2.81
CA ILE A 222 32.03 -11.35 1.37
C ILE A 222 30.95 -12.13 0.60
N PRO A 223 30.43 -11.61 -0.54
CA PRO A 223 29.47 -12.34 -1.38
C PRO A 223 30.01 -13.71 -1.76
N ALA A 224 29.17 -14.74 -1.66
CA ALA A 224 29.60 -16.12 -1.90
C ALA A 224 30.05 -16.36 -3.35
N ILE A 225 29.41 -15.69 -4.32
CA ILE A 225 29.71 -15.78 -5.75
C ILE A 225 30.05 -14.39 -6.29
N GLU A 226 31.04 -14.31 -7.17
CA GLU A 226 31.31 -13.09 -7.92
C GLU A 226 30.19 -12.76 -8.92
N ASP A 227 29.81 -11.48 -9.03
CA ASP A 227 28.78 -11.00 -9.97
C ASP A 227 29.05 -11.37 -11.43
N SER A 228 30.33 -11.52 -11.80
CA SER A 228 30.78 -11.92 -13.13
C SER A 228 30.34 -13.35 -13.47
N VAL A 229 30.45 -14.26 -12.51
CA VAL A 229 30.09 -15.67 -12.60
C VAL A 229 28.58 -15.83 -12.58
N TYR A 230 27.89 -15.10 -11.71
CA TYR A 230 26.42 -15.09 -11.65
C TYR A 230 25.79 -14.62 -12.98
N LYS A 231 26.30 -13.54 -13.58
CA LYS A 231 25.82 -13.06 -14.89
C LYS A 231 26.06 -14.03 -16.04
N LYS A 232 27.12 -14.86 -15.96
CA LYS A 232 27.35 -15.93 -16.94
C LYS A 232 26.30 -17.03 -16.81
N PHE A 233 26.02 -17.46 -15.57
CA PHE A 233 25.00 -18.46 -15.29
C PHE A 233 23.63 -18.03 -15.80
N ILE A 234 23.18 -16.82 -15.47
CA ILE A 234 21.86 -16.32 -15.86
C ILE A 234 21.67 -16.29 -17.38
N LYS A 235 22.74 -16.01 -18.15
CA LYS A 235 22.68 -16.05 -19.63
C LYS A 235 22.48 -17.44 -20.22
N LEU A 236 22.75 -18.50 -19.45
CA LEU A 236 22.55 -19.90 -19.86
C LEU A 236 21.15 -20.41 -19.52
N VAL A 237 20.44 -19.72 -18.62
CA VAL A 237 19.06 -20.07 -18.25
C VAL A 237 18.11 -19.61 -19.35
N SER A 238 17.11 -20.44 -19.67
CA SER A 238 16.09 -20.06 -20.66
C SER A 238 15.28 -18.86 -20.17
N THR A 239 14.91 -17.96 -21.07
CA THR A 239 14.17 -16.72 -20.76
C THR A 239 12.83 -16.98 -20.05
N GLU A 240 12.21 -18.14 -20.27
CA GLU A 240 10.96 -18.54 -19.61
C GLU A 240 11.14 -18.92 -18.13
N LYS A 241 12.34 -19.39 -17.74
CA LYS A 241 12.66 -19.80 -16.36
C LYS A 241 13.52 -18.77 -15.62
N GLN A 242 14.11 -17.83 -16.34
CA GLN A 242 15.08 -16.88 -15.82
C GLN A 242 14.57 -16.10 -14.60
N GLU A 243 13.36 -15.53 -14.66
CA GLU A 243 12.79 -14.77 -13.54
C GLU A 243 12.66 -15.61 -12.26
N LYS A 244 12.22 -16.87 -12.40
CA LYS A 244 12.08 -17.79 -11.25
C LYS A 244 13.42 -18.21 -10.68
N VAL A 245 14.40 -18.48 -11.54
CA VAL A 245 15.75 -18.87 -11.12
C VAL A 245 16.45 -17.71 -10.43
N GLU A 246 16.33 -16.49 -10.97
CA GLU A 246 16.85 -15.28 -10.31
C GLU A 246 16.24 -15.08 -8.92
N GLU A 247 14.92 -15.27 -8.78
CA GLU A 247 14.24 -15.17 -7.49
C GLU A 247 14.67 -16.25 -6.49
N ASP A 248 14.80 -17.50 -6.93
CA ASP A 248 15.26 -18.59 -6.08
C ASP A 248 16.72 -18.36 -5.63
N LEU A 249 17.57 -17.89 -6.54
CA LEU A 249 18.96 -17.58 -6.23
C LEU A 249 19.13 -16.31 -5.38
N ASP A 250 18.25 -15.33 -5.49
CA ASP A 250 18.22 -14.18 -4.56
C ASP A 250 17.96 -14.67 -3.13
N VAL A 251 17.02 -15.61 -2.94
CA VAL A 251 16.73 -16.16 -1.61
C VAL A 251 17.93 -16.91 -1.05
N PHE A 252 18.63 -17.69 -1.89
CA PHE A 252 19.80 -18.43 -1.43
C PHE A 252 21.03 -17.53 -1.23
N LEU A 253 21.40 -16.71 -2.22
CA LEU A 253 22.65 -15.94 -2.21
C LEU A 253 22.56 -14.63 -1.44
N VAL A 254 21.41 -13.96 -1.47
CA VAL A 254 21.23 -12.62 -0.91
C VAL A 254 20.54 -12.67 0.46
N ASP A 255 19.47 -13.47 0.60
CA ASP A 255 18.72 -13.53 1.86
C ASP A 255 19.33 -14.52 2.86
N PHE A 256 19.76 -15.70 2.41
CA PHE A 256 20.41 -16.70 3.26
C PHE A 256 21.91 -16.43 3.46
N GLN A 257 22.57 -15.76 2.52
CA GLN A 257 23.99 -15.35 2.59
C GLN A 257 24.93 -16.51 2.96
N PRO A 258 25.08 -17.51 2.09
CA PRO A 258 25.98 -18.64 2.33
C PRO A 258 27.44 -18.14 2.47
N PRO A 259 28.31 -18.94 3.11
CA PRO A 259 29.75 -18.67 3.13
C PRO A 259 30.33 -18.74 1.70
N PRO A 260 31.63 -18.43 1.50
CA PRO A 260 32.28 -18.58 0.20
C PRO A 260 32.10 -20.00 -0.39
N ILE A 261 32.04 -20.12 -1.72
CA ILE A 261 31.78 -21.41 -2.41
C ILE A 261 32.73 -22.53 -1.95
N ALA A 262 33.98 -22.21 -1.62
CA ALA A 262 34.97 -23.17 -1.14
C ALA A 262 34.54 -23.91 0.15
N GLU A 263 33.65 -23.32 0.94
CA GLU A 263 33.14 -23.88 2.20
C GLU A 263 31.78 -24.57 2.03
N TRP A 264 31.24 -24.63 0.82
CA TRP A 264 29.92 -25.23 0.60
C TRP A 264 29.99 -26.74 0.78
N ASP A 265 29.11 -27.24 1.65
CA ASP A 265 28.96 -28.66 1.93
C ASP A 265 27.48 -29.08 1.95
N MET A 266 27.25 -30.39 2.03
CA MET A 266 25.88 -30.91 2.06
C MET A 266 25.10 -30.45 3.31
N ARG A 267 25.79 -30.13 4.40
CA ARG A 267 25.16 -29.67 5.64
C ARG A 267 24.55 -28.29 5.43
N LEU A 268 25.23 -27.42 4.69
CA LEU A 268 24.71 -26.12 4.31
C LEU A 268 23.43 -26.23 3.47
N VAL A 269 23.44 -27.08 2.44
CA VAL A 269 22.26 -27.30 1.57
C VAL A 269 21.07 -27.82 2.37
N LYS A 270 21.29 -28.79 3.27
CA LYS A 270 20.24 -29.32 4.16
C LYS A 270 19.73 -28.27 5.14
N ARG A 271 20.63 -27.49 5.76
CA ARG A 271 20.28 -26.42 6.69
C ARG A 271 19.44 -25.34 6.01
N PHE A 272 19.79 -24.98 4.78
CA PHE A 272 19.02 -24.04 3.99
C PHE A 272 17.62 -24.60 3.68
N LEU A 273 17.53 -25.72 2.96
CA LEU A 273 16.25 -26.23 2.47
C LEU A 273 15.30 -26.77 3.56
N SER A 274 15.82 -27.50 4.54
CA SER A 274 14.97 -28.17 5.56
C SER A 274 14.66 -27.30 6.77
N LYS A 275 15.38 -26.20 6.97
CA LYS A 275 15.19 -25.35 8.14
C LYS A 275 15.00 -23.90 7.77
N TRP A 276 16.04 -23.24 7.29
CA TRP A 276 16.01 -21.79 7.09
C TRP A 276 14.95 -21.36 6.08
N PHE A 277 14.85 -22.04 4.94
CA PHE A 277 13.91 -21.71 3.87
C PHE A 277 12.47 -21.94 4.30
N ILE A 278 12.19 -23.01 5.04
CA ILE A 278 10.85 -23.31 5.57
C ILE A 278 10.44 -22.27 6.62
N GLU A 279 11.32 -21.99 7.59
CA GLU A 279 11.06 -21.08 8.70
C GLU A 279 10.89 -19.62 8.24
N ASN A 280 11.69 -19.18 7.25
CA ASN A 280 11.74 -17.76 6.85
C ASN A 280 10.90 -17.43 5.62
N ALA A 281 10.78 -18.34 4.66
CA ALA A 281 10.06 -18.09 3.41
C ALA A 281 8.65 -18.73 3.37
N ASN A 282 8.35 -19.68 4.26
CA ASN A 282 7.09 -20.45 4.28
C ASN A 282 6.67 -20.91 2.86
N PRO A 283 7.52 -21.70 2.17
CA PRO A 283 7.36 -22.07 0.76
C PRO A 283 6.21 -23.06 0.56
N LEU A 284 5.61 -23.05 -0.62
CA LEU A 284 4.74 -24.16 -1.08
C LEU A 284 5.59 -25.32 -1.60
N GLU A 285 4.96 -26.46 -1.87
CA GLU A 285 5.66 -27.62 -2.45
C GLU A 285 6.28 -27.30 -3.82
N GLU A 286 5.52 -26.60 -4.69
CA GLU A 286 6.02 -26.08 -5.98
C GLU A 286 7.23 -25.14 -5.81
N ASP A 287 7.30 -24.41 -4.68
CA ASP A 287 8.40 -23.49 -4.38
C ASP A 287 9.67 -24.25 -3.97
N ILE A 288 9.50 -25.36 -3.23
CA ILE A 288 10.59 -26.24 -2.82
C ILE A 288 11.17 -26.95 -4.04
N GLU A 289 10.31 -27.43 -4.94
CA GLU A 289 10.73 -28.05 -6.21
C GLU A 289 11.49 -27.07 -7.10
N SER A 290 10.96 -25.86 -7.28
CA SER A 290 11.63 -24.78 -8.02
C SER A 290 13.01 -24.47 -7.43
N MET A 291 13.08 -24.27 -6.11
CA MET A 291 14.35 -24.00 -5.42
C MET A 291 15.36 -25.13 -5.61
N ARG A 292 14.92 -26.39 -5.57
CA ARG A 292 15.78 -27.56 -5.82
C ARG A 292 16.33 -27.58 -7.24
N GLU A 293 15.49 -27.29 -8.24
CA GLU A 293 15.89 -27.20 -9.65
C GLU A 293 16.89 -26.04 -9.86
N SER A 294 16.60 -24.86 -9.31
CA SER A 294 17.45 -23.67 -9.39
C SER A 294 18.81 -23.88 -8.71
N LEU A 295 18.86 -24.51 -7.54
CA LEU A 295 20.13 -24.84 -6.87
C LEU A 295 20.92 -25.92 -7.62
N LEU A 296 20.24 -26.93 -8.16
CA LEU A 296 20.90 -28.01 -8.89
C LEU A 296 21.56 -27.49 -10.17
N THR A 297 20.85 -26.65 -10.93
CA THR A 297 21.38 -26.01 -12.15
C THR A 297 22.54 -25.08 -11.84
N LEU A 298 22.47 -24.30 -10.76
CA LEU A 298 23.59 -23.50 -10.29
C LEU A 298 24.81 -24.36 -9.92
N PHE A 299 24.62 -25.45 -9.17
CA PHE A 299 25.73 -26.32 -8.75
C PHE A 299 26.38 -27.03 -9.95
N GLN A 300 25.59 -27.46 -10.94
CA GLN A 300 26.13 -28.03 -12.18
C GLN A 300 27.01 -27.02 -12.91
N PHE A 301 26.53 -25.78 -13.07
CA PHE A 301 27.31 -24.70 -13.68
C PHE A 301 28.60 -24.39 -12.90
N LEU A 302 28.52 -24.28 -11.57
CA LEU A 302 29.70 -24.01 -10.76
C LEU A 302 30.72 -25.16 -10.79
N ALA A 303 30.28 -26.40 -10.97
CA ALA A 303 31.16 -27.54 -11.15
C ALA A 303 31.83 -27.53 -12.53
N GLU A 304 31.10 -27.16 -13.58
CA GLU A 304 31.66 -26.98 -14.94
C GLU A 304 32.75 -25.89 -14.97
N GLU A 305 32.54 -24.79 -14.26
CA GLU A 305 33.51 -23.71 -14.08
C GLU A 305 34.63 -24.06 -13.07
N LYS A 306 34.61 -25.27 -12.48
CA LYS A 306 35.56 -25.75 -11.45
C LYS A 306 35.64 -24.88 -10.20
N LEU A 307 34.54 -24.19 -9.87
CA LEU A 307 34.40 -23.34 -8.69
C LEU A 307 33.76 -24.08 -7.51
N LEU A 308 33.01 -25.15 -7.78
CA LEU A 308 32.34 -25.95 -6.76
C LEU A 308 33.28 -27.01 -6.15
N PRO A 309 33.25 -27.26 -4.83
CA PRO A 309 33.94 -28.40 -4.23
C PRO A 309 33.51 -29.73 -4.85
N GLU A 310 34.48 -30.56 -5.25
CA GLU A 310 34.24 -31.86 -5.90
C GLU A 310 33.37 -32.82 -5.05
N THR A 311 33.36 -32.63 -3.73
CA THR A 311 32.62 -33.43 -2.77
C THR A 311 31.14 -33.06 -2.65
N LEU A 312 30.69 -31.96 -3.29
CA LEU A 312 29.34 -31.43 -3.10
C LEU A 312 28.34 -31.84 -4.19
N LEU A 313 28.76 -31.90 -5.46
CA LEU A 313 27.83 -32.04 -6.58
C LEU A 313 27.04 -33.37 -6.53
N ASP A 314 27.72 -34.51 -6.38
CA ASP A 314 27.08 -35.82 -6.41
C ASP A 314 26.11 -36.04 -5.23
N PRO A 315 26.48 -35.71 -3.96
CA PRO A 315 25.53 -35.78 -2.85
C PRO A 315 24.37 -34.79 -2.97
N ALA A 316 24.63 -33.57 -3.44
CA ALA A 316 23.60 -32.55 -3.63
C ALA A 316 22.61 -32.97 -4.72
N LYS A 317 23.09 -33.55 -5.82
CA LYS A 317 22.26 -34.06 -6.91
C LYS A 317 21.24 -35.08 -6.43
N LYS A 318 21.68 -36.10 -5.70
CA LYS A 318 20.78 -37.12 -5.11
C LYS A 318 19.72 -36.48 -4.20
N TYR A 319 20.17 -35.63 -3.28
CA TYR A 319 19.27 -34.98 -2.32
C TYR A 319 18.25 -34.02 -2.96
N LEU A 320 18.67 -33.23 -3.96
CA LEU A 320 17.81 -32.25 -4.62
C LEU A 320 16.84 -32.91 -5.60
N GLN A 321 17.21 -34.05 -6.20
CA GLN A 321 16.34 -34.86 -7.05
C GLN A 321 15.38 -35.76 -6.26
N ASN A 322 15.47 -35.75 -4.92
CA ASN A 322 14.65 -36.60 -4.04
C ASN A 322 14.88 -38.12 -4.30
N GLU A 323 16.10 -38.49 -4.74
CA GLU A 323 16.54 -39.88 -4.96
C GLU A 323 17.36 -40.44 -3.80
#